data_AF-A0A419FNX2-F1
#
_entry.id   AF-A0A419FNX2-F1
#
_cell.length_a   1.000
_cell.length_b   1.000
_cell.length_c   1.000
_cell.angle_alpha   90.00
_cell.angle_beta   90.00
_cell.angle_gamma   90.00
#
_symmetry.space_group_name_H-M   'P 1'
#
loop_
_entity.id
_entity.type
_entity.pdbx_description
1 polymer ?
#
loop_
_entity_poly.entity_id
_entity_poly.type
_entity_poly.pdbx_seq_one_letter_code
_entity_poly.pdbx_strand_id
1 'polypeptide(L)'
;MKYLRLQLIMLAAACLLSILFIPSVAHAWGPLTHIYLGYQVLEIGAALLPIGIYRIIKKYKNDFLYGNVSADIIFGRRFQGHDKSSHNWHIAWKLLEAAKTDRQKAFVYGYLSHLGADAVVHNIKKSRVPFGHSILEVKADSMLDKKYRRALKDLDKVMQKRHDTFLESMLESLMFSFKTNRRIFKGVLFLSRIPNYSPLSNFIDDRFPFEIPVVDIHNFREQSLSMMLELLTSGKDSEVTKKHPLGRHIKKAS
;
A
#
# COMPACT_ATOMS: atom_id res chain seq x y z
N MET A 1 30.39 8.33 -28.51
CA MET A 1 29.90 9.31 -27.50
C MET A 1 28.45 9.77 -27.72
N LYS A 2 28.02 10.20 -28.92
CA LYS A 2 26.62 10.63 -29.18
C LYS A 2 25.57 9.53 -28.91
N TYR A 3 25.85 8.29 -29.32
CA TYR A 3 24.96 7.15 -29.09
C TYR A 3 24.75 6.81 -27.61
N LEU A 4 25.82 6.89 -26.80
CA LEU A 4 25.74 6.65 -25.35
C LEU A 4 24.91 7.75 -24.64
N ARG A 5 25.08 9.02 -25.06
CA ARG A 5 24.25 10.13 -24.58
C ARG A 5 22.77 9.94 -24.97
N LEU A 6 22.49 9.53 -26.19
CA LEU A 6 21.12 9.29 -26.66
C LEU A 6 20.45 8.14 -25.90
N GLN A 7 21.18 7.05 -25.64
CA GLN A 7 20.69 5.93 -24.83
C GLN A 7 20.40 6.34 -23.38
N LEU A 8 21.26 7.15 -22.77
CA LEU A 8 21.03 7.69 -21.43
C LEU A 8 19.82 8.63 -21.39
N ILE A 9 19.63 9.46 -22.41
CA ILE A 9 18.45 10.35 -22.53
C ILE A 9 17.18 9.53 -22.71
N MET A 10 17.20 8.49 -23.57
CA MET A 10 16.06 7.60 -23.77
C MET A 10 15.71 6.79 -22.52
N LEU A 11 16.72 6.33 -21.77
CA LEU A 11 16.53 5.63 -20.51
C LEU A 11 15.99 6.56 -19.43
N ALA A 12 16.54 7.78 -19.32
CA ALA A 12 16.05 8.79 -18.39
C ALA A 12 14.62 9.24 -18.75
N ALA A 13 14.32 9.41 -20.04
CA ALA A 13 12.98 9.71 -20.53
C ALA A 13 12.03 8.55 -20.29
N ALA A 14 12.44 7.29 -20.49
CA ALA A 14 11.64 6.12 -20.18
C ALA A 14 11.41 5.97 -18.67
N CYS A 15 12.40 6.27 -17.84
CA CYS A 15 12.26 6.31 -16.39
C CYS A 15 11.31 7.44 -15.97
N LEU A 16 11.49 8.65 -16.51
CA LEU A 16 10.64 9.80 -16.24
C LEU A 16 9.21 9.59 -16.73
N LEU A 17 9.04 9.04 -17.94
CA LEU A 17 7.75 8.63 -18.50
C LEU A 17 7.15 7.50 -17.68
N SER A 18 7.93 6.53 -17.21
CA SER A 18 7.41 5.50 -16.30
C SER A 18 6.99 6.09 -14.95
N ILE A 19 7.67 7.12 -14.44
CA ILE A 19 7.25 7.86 -13.24
C ILE A 19 5.98 8.68 -13.50
N LEU A 20 5.87 9.32 -14.68
CA LEU A 20 4.72 10.12 -15.12
C LEU A 20 3.50 9.28 -15.50
N PHE A 21 3.72 8.07 -16.02
CA PHE A 21 2.70 7.11 -16.47
C PHE A 21 2.46 5.97 -15.49
N ILE A 22 3.11 5.95 -14.31
CA ILE A 22 2.54 5.27 -13.15
C ILE A 22 1.20 5.96 -12.93
N PRO A 23 0.06 5.32 -13.25
CA PRO A 23 -1.23 5.94 -13.09
C PRO A 23 -1.33 6.25 -11.61
N SER A 24 -1.46 7.53 -11.25
CA SER A 24 -1.75 8.05 -9.92
C SER A 24 -2.23 6.97 -8.93
N VAL A 25 -1.29 6.22 -8.36
CA VAL A 25 -1.42 5.59 -7.04
C VAL A 25 -1.30 6.69 -5.98
N ALA A 26 -1.08 7.93 -6.43
CA ALA A 26 -1.16 9.17 -5.71
C ALA A 26 -2.24 9.09 -4.65
N HIS A 27 -1.78 9.20 -3.40
CA HIS A 27 -2.52 9.32 -2.14
C HIS A 27 -2.52 8.07 -1.23
N ALA A 28 -1.75 7.01 -1.52
CA ALA A 28 -1.58 5.83 -0.64
C ALA A 28 -0.20 5.82 0.04
N TRP A 29 0.13 4.83 0.88
CA TRP A 29 1.51 4.61 1.34
C TRP A 29 2.33 3.75 0.36
N GLY A 30 3.66 3.88 0.41
CA GLY A 30 4.57 2.99 -0.31
C GLY A 30 4.61 1.57 0.28
N PRO A 31 5.01 0.54 -0.50
CA PRO A 31 5.03 -0.85 -0.03
C PRO A 31 5.91 -1.08 1.20
N LEU A 32 7.03 -0.37 1.36
CA LEU A 32 7.85 -0.53 2.57
C LEU A 32 7.16 0.06 3.79
N THR A 33 6.46 1.19 3.65
CA THR A 33 5.68 1.78 4.74
C THR A 33 4.54 0.86 5.18
N HIS A 34 3.85 0.18 4.26
CA HIS A 34 2.88 -0.85 4.65
C HIS A 34 3.54 -2.03 5.38
N ILE A 35 4.70 -2.50 4.94
CA ILE A 35 5.41 -3.56 5.68
C ILE A 35 5.80 -3.07 7.08
N TYR A 36 6.32 -1.84 7.20
CA TYR A 36 6.64 -1.22 8.49
C TYR A 36 5.42 -1.21 9.42
N LEU A 37 4.31 -0.64 8.97
CA LEU A 37 3.08 -0.53 9.75
C LEU A 37 2.55 -1.92 10.16
N GLY A 38 2.60 -2.90 9.24
CA GLY A 38 2.22 -4.28 9.54
C GLY A 38 3.09 -4.92 10.62
N TYR A 39 4.41 -4.65 10.62
CA TYR A 39 5.28 -5.07 11.71
C TYR A 39 4.91 -4.40 13.03
N GLN A 40 4.60 -3.10 13.02
CA GLN A 40 4.18 -2.39 14.25
C GLN A 40 2.90 -3.00 14.83
N VAL A 41 1.92 -3.36 14.00
CA VAL A 41 0.72 -4.10 14.46
C VAL A 41 1.09 -5.44 15.11
N LEU A 42 2.03 -6.20 14.53
CA LEU A 42 2.48 -7.50 15.07
C LEU A 42 3.29 -7.37 16.37
N GLU A 43 3.99 -6.25 16.55
CA GLU A 43 4.80 -5.91 17.73
C GLU A 43 3.91 -5.43 18.89
N ILE A 44 3.01 -4.48 18.64
CA ILE A 44 2.03 -3.99 19.63
C ILE A 44 1.07 -5.12 20.03
N GLY A 45 0.57 -5.85 19.04
CA GLY A 45 0.03 -7.19 19.19
C GLY A 45 -1.02 -7.36 20.30
N ALA A 46 -0.76 -8.33 21.18
CA ALA A 46 -1.68 -8.82 22.21
C ALA A 46 -2.15 -7.75 23.21
N ALA A 47 -1.44 -6.63 23.34
CA ALA A 47 -1.82 -5.57 24.27
C ALA A 47 -3.08 -4.82 23.82
N LEU A 48 -3.27 -4.64 22.51
CA LEU A 48 -4.36 -3.82 21.96
C LEU A 48 -5.30 -4.59 21.03
N LEU A 49 -4.95 -5.80 20.59
CA LEU A 49 -5.77 -6.58 19.66
C LEU A 49 -6.58 -7.68 20.36
N PRO A 50 -7.79 -7.99 19.87
CA PRO A 50 -8.52 -9.19 20.30
C PRO A 50 -7.66 -10.45 20.14
N ILE A 51 -7.59 -11.25 21.21
CA ILE A 51 -6.67 -12.40 21.30
C ILE A 51 -6.83 -13.39 20.14
N GLY A 52 -8.06 -13.58 19.64
CA GLY A 52 -8.34 -14.45 18.50
C GLY A 52 -7.69 -13.97 17.21
N ILE A 53 -7.76 -12.67 16.93
CA ILE A 53 -7.15 -12.04 15.75
C ILE A 53 -5.63 -12.06 15.89
N TYR A 54 -5.11 -11.64 17.05
CA TYR A 54 -3.68 -11.61 17.30
C TYR A 54 -3.03 -12.99 17.09
N ARG A 55 -3.66 -14.05 17.62
CA ARG A 55 -3.16 -15.43 17.46
C ARG A 55 -3.05 -15.84 15.99
N ILE A 56 -4.04 -15.47 15.17
CA ILE A 56 -4.05 -15.76 13.72
C ILE A 56 -2.94 -15.00 13.01
N ILE A 57 -2.88 -13.67 13.15
CA ILE A 57 -1.91 -12.85 12.44
C ILE A 57 -0.48 -13.12 12.90
N LYS A 58 -0.27 -13.47 14.18
CA LYS A 58 1.05 -13.83 14.70
C LYS A 58 1.54 -15.16 14.15
N LYS A 59 0.66 -16.18 14.11
CA LYS A 59 0.97 -17.51 13.54
C LYS A 59 1.23 -17.45 12.04
N TYR A 60 0.48 -16.62 11.33
CA TYR A 60 0.55 -16.48 9.87
C TYR A 60 1.06 -15.09 9.45
N LYS A 61 2.14 -14.63 10.10
CA LYS A 61 2.70 -13.28 9.92
C LYS A 61 2.98 -12.90 8.47
N ASN A 62 3.50 -13.83 7.66
CA ASN A 62 3.85 -13.53 6.28
C ASN A 62 2.59 -13.41 5.40
N ASP A 63 1.55 -14.20 5.70
CA ASP A 63 0.25 -14.09 5.03
C ASP A 63 -0.38 -12.71 5.34
N PHE A 64 -0.34 -12.27 6.61
CA PHE A 64 -0.76 -10.93 7.03
C PHE A 64 0.04 -9.80 6.37
N LEU A 65 1.37 -9.87 6.41
CA LEU A 65 2.23 -8.86 5.78
C LEU A 65 2.01 -8.77 4.26
N TYR A 66 1.76 -9.91 3.60
CA TYR A 66 1.43 -9.90 2.18
C TYR A 66 0.07 -9.26 1.92
N GLY A 67 -0.94 -9.60 2.73
CA GLY A 67 -2.23 -8.93 2.74
C GLY A 67 -2.09 -7.41 2.76
N ASN A 68 -1.24 -6.92 3.67
CA ASN A 68 -1.01 -5.50 3.91
C ASN A 68 -0.32 -4.74 2.76
N VAL A 69 0.21 -5.45 1.76
CA VAL A 69 0.77 -4.82 0.53
C VAL A 69 -0.02 -5.18 -0.72
N SER A 70 -0.84 -6.24 -0.68
CA SER A 70 -1.46 -6.83 -1.87
C SER A 70 -2.73 -6.12 -2.36
N ALA A 71 -3.32 -5.24 -1.56
CA ALA A 71 -4.51 -4.46 -1.97
C ALA A 71 -4.24 -3.58 -3.19
N ASP A 72 -2.98 -3.24 -3.43
CA ASP A 72 -2.52 -2.49 -4.60
C ASP A 72 -2.39 -3.29 -5.90
N ILE A 73 -2.66 -4.60 -5.89
CA ILE A 73 -2.43 -5.47 -7.05
C ILE A 73 -3.20 -5.03 -8.30
N ILE A 74 -4.40 -4.46 -8.15
CA ILE A 74 -5.25 -4.03 -9.28
C ILE A 74 -4.86 -2.63 -9.73
N PHE A 75 -4.26 -2.48 -10.92
CA PHE A 75 -3.92 -1.17 -11.50
C PHE A 75 -5.07 -0.59 -12.32
N GLY A 76 -5.04 0.74 -12.53
CA GLY A 76 -6.03 1.44 -13.38
C GLY A 76 -7.39 1.65 -12.70
N ARG A 77 -7.44 1.64 -11.36
CA ARG A 77 -8.66 1.74 -10.56
C ARG A 77 -9.48 3.01 -10.80
N ARG A 78 -8.85 4.11 -11.22
CA ARG A 78 -9.53 5.37 -11.60
C ARG A 78 -10.52 5.23 -12.77
N PHE A 79 -10.39 4.15 -13.54
CA PHE A 79 -11.27 3.83 -14.67
C PHE A 79 -12.30 2.74 -14.30
N GLN A 80 -12.30 2.28 -13.05
CA GLN A 80 -13.27 1.32 -12.54
C GLN A 80 -14.36 2.06 -11.76
N GLY A 81 -15.61 1.60 -11.87
CA GLY A 81 -16.68 2.09 -11.00
C GLY A 81 -16.30 1.91 -9.52
N HIS A 82 -16.66 2.88 -8.68
CA HIS A 82 -16.25 2.96 -7.27
C HIS A 82 -16.54 1.67 -6.46
N ASP A 83 -17.62 0.97 -6.78
CA ASP A 83 -18.05 -0.26 -6.11
C ASP A 83 -17.18 -1.48 -6.42
N LYS A 84 -16.30 -1.38 -7.42
CA LYS A 84 -15.46 -2.48 -7.93
C LYS A 84 -13.98 -2.31 -7.61
N SER A 85 -13.60 -1.18 -7.00
CA SER A 85 -12.21 -0.90 -6.62
C SER A 85 -11.74 -1.83 -5.51
N SER A 86 -10.51 -2.35 -5.60
CA SER A 86 -9.85 -3.08 -4.50
C SER A 86 -9.79 -2.26 -3.20
N HIS A 87 -9.85 -0.93 -3.30
CA HIS A 87 -9.88 -0.03 -2.16
C HIS A 87 -11.31 0.31 -1.74
N ASN A 88 -12.07 -0.72 -1.37
CA ASN A 88 -13.45 -0.64 -0.95
C ASN A 88 -13.69 -1.54 0.28
N TRP A 89 -14.28 -0.97 1.32
CA TRP A 89 -14.59 -1.69 2.56
C TRP A 89 -15.48 -2.91 2.33
N HIS A 90 -16.49 -2.81 1.47
CA HIS A 90 -17.38 -3.91 1.13
C HIS A 90 -16.62 -5.13 0.58
N ILE A 91 -15.64 -4.88 -0.29
CA ILE A 91 -14.80 -5.95 -0.85
C ILE A 91 -13.94 -6.58 0.24
N ALA A 92 -13.32 -5.77 1.10
CA ALA A 92 -12.50 -6.28 2.20
C ALA A 92 -13.31 -7.13 3.20
N TRP A 93 -14.55 -6.73 3.50
CA TRP A 93 -15.45 -7.52 4.34
C TRP A 93 -15.91 -8.81 3.66
N LYS A 94 -16.25 -8.77 2.37
CA LYS A 94 -16.56 -9.98 1.58
C LYS A 94 -15.38 -10.95 1.53
N LEU A 95 -14.15 -10.44 1.40
CA LEU A 95 -12.94 -11.27 1.48
C LEU A 95 -12.83 -11.96 2.84
N LEU A 96 -13.15 -11.25 3.93
CA LEU A 96 -13.07 -11.79 5.28
C LEU A 96 -14.14 -12.87 5.50
N GLU A 97 -15.36 -12.63 5.03
CA GLU A 97 -16.47 -13.59 5.07
C GLU A 97 -16.18 -14.84 4.21
N ALA A 98 -15.51 -14.68 3.06
CA ALA A 98 -15.12 -15.77 2.17
C ALA A 98 -13.88 -16.56 2.66
N ALA A 99 -13.13 -16.05 3.63
CA ALA A 99 -11.90 -16.68 4.11
C ALA A 99 -12.20 -17.99 4.88
N LYS A 100 -11.77 -19.13 4.32
CA LYS A 100 -12.04 -20.47 4.87
C LYS A 100 -10.95 -20.98 5.80
N THR A 101 -9.77 -20.37 5.78
CA THR A 101 -8.61 -20.81 6.55
C THR A 101 -8.01 -19.67 7.36
N ASP A 102 -7.35 -19.98 8.47
CA ASP A 102 -6.65 -18.95 9.26
C ASP A 102 -5.57 -18.22 8.47
N ARG A 103 -4.94 -18.88 7.47
CA ARG A 103 -4.02 -18.22 6.54
C ARG A 103 -4.71 -17.15 5.70
N GLN A 104 -5.89 -17.45 5.16
CA GLN A 104 -6.69 -16.48 4.41
C GLN A 104 -7.19 -15.37 5.34
N LYS A 105 -7.64 -15.69 6.55
CA LYS A 105 -8.04 -14.67 7.53
C LYS A 105 -6.88 -13.74 7.87
N ALA A 106 -5.69 -14.28 8.12
CA ALA A 106 -4.49 -13.47 8.36
C ALA A 106 -4.20 -12.54 7.17
N PHE A 107 -4.25 -13.07 5.95
CA PHE A 107 -4.12 -12.28 4.73
C PHE A 107 -5.16 -11.15 4.64
N VAL A 108 -6.44 -11.44 4.90
CA VAL A 108 -7.49 -10.42 4.83
C VAL A 108 -7.37 -9.39 5.96
N TYR A 109 -6.95 -9.76 7.17
CA TYR A 109 -6.64 -8.78 8.21
C TYR A 109 -5.51 -7.84 7.78
N GLY A 110 -4.51 -8.36 7.04
CA GLY A 110 -3.51 -7.53 6.39
C GLY A 110 -4.12 -6.58 5.37
N TYR A 111 -4.99 -7.09 4.50
CA TYR A 111 -5.67 -6.30 3.48
C TYR A 111 -6.53 -5.18 4.08
N LEU A 112 -7.29 -5.46 5.15
CA LEU A 112 -8.05 -4.46 5.90
C LEU A 112 -7.12 -3.40 6.49
N SER A 113 -6.00 -3.83 7.07
CA SER A 113 -5.01 -2.93 7.64
C SER A 113 -4.41 -1.97 6.60
N HIS A 114 -4.20 -2.45 5.37
CA HIS A 114 -3.75 -1.61 4.26
C HIS A 114 -4.76 -0.48 3.99
N LEU A 115 -6.04 -0.82 3.84
CA LEU A 115 -7.11 0.16 3.62
C LEU A 115 -7.23 1.16 4.77
N GLY A 116 -7.06 0.70 6.02
CA GLY A 116 -7.06 1.56 7.20
C GLY A 116 -5.92 2.56 7.21
N ALA A 117 -4.72 2.12 6.81
CA ALA A 117 -3.55 2.98 6.71
C ALA A 117 -3.73 4.05 5.62
N ASP A 118 -4.20 3.63 4.45
CA ASP A 118 -4.39 4.50 3.28
C ASP A 118 -5.52 5.51 3.50
N ALA A 119 -6.59 5.13 4.20
CA ALA A 119 -7.67 6.05 4.56
C ALA A 119 -7.17 7.29 5.33
N VAL A 120 -6.04 7.20 6.05
CA VAL A 120 -5.41 8.37 6.70
C VAL A 120 -4.75 9.28 5.66
N VAL A 121 -3.88 8.72 4.82
CA VAL A 121 -3.10 9.49 3.83
C VAL A 121 -3.99 10.12 2.78
N HIS A 122 -5.01 9.40 2.32
CA HIS A 122 -5.98 9.90 1.35
C HIS A 122 -6.82 11.07 1.87
N ASN A 123 -6.91 11.26 3.19
CA ASN A 123 -7.68 12.34 3.80
C ASN A 123 -6.82 13.55 4.23
N ILE A 124 -5.52 13.53 3.94
CA ILE A 124 -4.63 14.69 4.10
C ILE A 124 -5.08 15.80 3.13
N LYS A 125 -4.97 17.07 3.54
CA LYS A 125 -5.23 18.21 2.65
C LYS A 125 -4.33 18.10 1.42
N LYS A 126 -4.90 18.29 0.22
CA LYS A 126 -4.13 18.26 -1.03
C LYS A 126 -2.93 19.19 -0.93
N SER A 127 -1.73 18.62 -1.09
CA SER A 127 -0.50 19.39 -1.25
C SER A 127 -0.61 20.30 -2.48
N ARG A 128 -0.03 21.50 -2.39
CA ARG A 128 0.07 22.44 -3.52
C ARG A 128 1.13 22.01 -4.54
N VAL A 129 1.95 21.02 -4.20
CA VAL A 129 3.03 20.48 -5.03
C VAL A 129 2.48 19.45 -6.02
N PRO A 130 2.80 19.57 -7.32
CA PRO A 130 2.57 18.49 -8.26
C PRO A 130 3.20 17.21 -7.74
N PHE A 131 2.42 16.13 -7.65
CA PHE A 131 2.89 14.82 -7.15
C PHE A 131 3.36 14.81 -5.68
N GLY A 132 3.00 15.79 -4.86
CA GLY A 132 3.45 15.88 -3.46
C GLY A 132 3.19 14.62 -2.61
N HIS A 133 2.12 13.86 -2.89
CA HIS A 133 1.84 12.60 -2.19
C HIS A 133 2.78 11.47 -2.61
N SER A 134 3.08 11.35 -3.90
CA SER A 134 4.06 10.36 -4.37
C SER A 134 5.48 10.69 -3.87
N ILE A 135 5.78 11.97 -3.68
CA ILE A 135 7.03 12.40 -3.04
C ILE A 135 7.02 12.01 -1.55
N LEU A 136 5.91 12.22 -0.83
CA LEU A 136 5.73 11.77 0.56
C LEU A 136 5.93 10.26 0.69
N GLU A 137 5.32 9.47 -0.20
CA GLU A 137 5.44 8.00 -0.24
C GLU A 137 6.90 7.55 -0.37
N VAL A 138 7.62 8.11 -1.35
CA VAL A 138 9.02 7.79 -1.60
C VAL A 138 9.90 8.18 -0.42
N LYS A 139 9.67 9.37 0.15
CA LYS A 139 10.41 9.86 1.32
C LYS A 139 10.12 9.01 2.56
N ALA A 140 8.87 8.61 2.77
CA ALA A 140 8.51 7.70 3.84
C ALA A 140 9.27 6.36 3.68
N ASP A 141 9.20 5.72 2.52
CA ASP A 141 9.89 4.46 2.27
C ASP A 141 11.42 4.56 2.39
N SER A 142 12.02 5.73 2.06
CA SER A 142 13.47 5.95 2.19
C SER A 142 13.95 6.00 3.64
N MET A 143 13.10 6.45 4.57
CA MET A 143 13.41 6.56 6.00
C MET A 143 13.39 5.21 6.74
N LEU A 144 12.93 4.12 6.09
CA LEU A 144 12.72 2.84 6.77
C LEU A 144 13.95 1.95 6.79
N ASP A 145 14.14 1.28 7.93
CA ASP A 145 15.24 0.35 8.16
C ASP A 145 15.31 -0.79 7.15
N LYS A 146 16.54 -1.27 6.93
CA LYS A 146 16.84 -2.42 6.06
C LYS A 146 16.07 -3.69 6.47
N LYS A 147 15.65 -3.81 7.74
CA LYS A 147 14.88 -4.98 8.24
C LYS A 147 13.52 -5.13 7.56
N TYR A 148 12.79 -4.04 7.32
CA TYR A 148 11.49 -4.08 6.63
C TYR A 148 11.64 -4.46 5.17
N ARG A 149 12.72 -3.97 4.53
CA ARG A 149 13.08 -4.37 3.18
C ARG A 149 13.43 -5.86 3.08
N ARG A 150 14.14 -6.42 4.06
CA ARG A 150 14.38 -7.88 4.14
C ARG A 150 13.07 -8.63 4.30
N ALA A 151 12.20 -8.20 5.20
CA ALA A 151 10.89 -8.83 5.37
C ALA A 151 10.06 -8.86 4.08
N LEU A 152 10.05 -7.77 3.30
CA LEU A 152 9.40 -7.73 1.99
C LEU A 152 10.05 -8.71 1.00
N LYS A 153 11.39 -8.83 1.02
CA LYS A 153 12.14 -9.77 0.16
C LYS A 153 11.82 -11.23 0.49
N ASP A 154 11.60 -11.52 1.77
CA ASP A 154 11.45 -12.87 2.33
C ASP A 154 10.01 -13.40 2.26
N LEU A 155 9.06 -12.61 1.75
CA LEU A 155 7.71 -13.09 1.49
C LEU A 155 7.74 -14.25 0.48
N ASP A 156 7.30 -15.42 0.93
CA ASP A 156 7.30 -16.65 0.14
C ASP A 156 6.42 -16.55 -1.12
N LYS A 157 6.96 -16.99 -2.27
CA LYS A 157 6.27 -16.93 -3.56
C LYS A 157 5.08 -17.90 -3.63
N VAL A 158 5.14 -19.04 -2.94
CA VAL A 158 4.04 -20.02 -2.94
C VAL A 158 2.85 -19.46 -2.17
N MET A 159 3.09 -18.87 -1.00
CA MET A 159 2.10 -18.13 -0.21
C MET A 159 1.50 -16.97 -1.01
N GLN A 160 2.33 -16.14 -1.66
CA GLN A 160 1.84 -15.07 -2.53
C GLN A 160 0.89 -15.60 -3.60
N LYS A 161 1.31 -16.64 -4.35
CA LYS A 161 0.49 -17.23 -5.42
C LYS A 161 -0.86 -17.74 -4.90
N ARG A 162 -0.89 -18.35 -3.71
CA ARG A 162 -2.13 -18.84 -3.08
C ARG A 162 -3.12 -17.70 -2.85
N HIS A 163 -2.66 -16.60 -2.27
CA HIS A 163 -3.51 -15.45 -1.99
C HIS A 163 -3.86 -14.63 -3.22
N ASP A 164 -2.96 -14.59 -4.21
CA ASP A 164 -3.23 -14.02 -5.53
C ASP A 164 -4.44 -14.72 -6.17
N THR A 165 -4.48 -16.05 -6.17
CA THR A 165 -5.62 -16.82 -6.70
C THR A 165 -6.90 -16.57 -5.90
N PHE A 166 -6.79 -16.41 -4.58
CA PHE A 166 -7.93 -16.07 -3.73
C PHE A 166 -8.49 -14.66 -4.05
N LEU A 167 -7.62 -13.67 -4.21
CA LEU A 167 -8.02 -12.33 -4.64
C LEU A 167 -8.61 -12.33 -6.06
N GLU A 168 -8.01 -13.07 -6.99
CA GLU A 168 -8.47 -13.17 -8.38
C GLU A 168 -9.91 -13.70 -8.47
N SER A 169 -10.30 -14.63 -7.59
CA SER A 169 -11.68 -15.12 -7.54
C SER A 169 -12.71 -14.12 -6.99
N MET A 170 -12.26 -13.02 -6.40
CA MET A 170 -13.11 -12.06 -5.68
C MET A 170 -13.08 -10.65 -6.29
N LEU A 171 -12.01 -10.29 -7.00
CA LEU A 171 -11.81 -8.97 -7.59
C LEU A 171 -12.12 -9.01 -9.08
N GLU A 172 -12.98 -8.10 -9.53
CA GLU A 172 -13.12 -7.80 -10.95
C GLU A 172 -11.97 -6.89 -11.40
N SER A 173 -11.48 -7.09 -12.63
CA SER A 173 -10.45 -6.24 -13.21
C SER A 173 -10.86 -5.78 -14.59
N LEU A 174 -11.05 -4.47 -14.76
CA LEU A 174 -11.63 -3.89 -15.98
C LEU A 174 -10.57 -3.45 -17.00
N MET A 175 -9.41 -2.95 -16.55
CA MET A 175 -8.38 -2.39 -17.45
C MET A 175 -7.39 -3.45 -17.95
N PHE A 176 -6.99 -4.39 -17.10
CA PHE A 176 -6.02 -5.44 -17.40
C PHE A 176 -6.50 -6.77 -16.85
N SER A 177 -6.02 -7.91 -17.36
CA SER A 177 -6.22 -9.18 -16.66
C SER A 177 -5.54 -9.15 -15.29
N PHE A 178 -6.06 -9.94 -14.33
CA PHE A 178 -5.43 -10.06 -13.01
C PHE A 178 -3.96 -10.49 -13.12
N LYS A 179 -3.63 -11.38 -14.07
CA LYS A 179 -2.26 -11.80 -14.37
C LYS A 179 -1.35 -10.62 -14.77
N THR A 180 -1.84 -9.69 -15.59
CA THR A 180 -1.09 -8.49 -16.00
C THR A 180 -0.91 -7.53 -14.82
N ASN A 181 -1.99 -7.25 -14.09
CA ASN A 181 -1.98 -6.44 -12.86
C ASN A 181 -0.95 -6.94 -11.85
N ARG A 182 -0.98 -8.25 -11.58
CA ARG A 182 0.00 -8.94 -10.75
C ARG A 182 1.43 -8.79 -11.24
N ARG A 183 1.67 -8.78 -12.55
CA ARG A 183 3.02 -8.60 -13.12
C ARG A 183 3.54 -7.20 -12.84
N ILE A 184 2.70 -6.18 -13.00
CA ILE A 184 3.02 -4.78 -12.69
C ILE A 184 3.28 -4.64 -11.18
N PHE A 185 2.39 -5.18 -10.35
CA PHE A 185 2.51 -5.16 -8.89
C PHE A 185 3.86 -5.74 -8.42
N LYS A 186 4.25 -6.89 -8.96
CA LYS A 186 5.54 -7.51 -8.66
C LYS A 186 6.72 -6.63 -9.07
N GLY A 187 6.59 -5.86 -10.15
CA GLY A 187 7.58 -4.85 -10.53
C GLY A 187 7.73 -3.76 -9.47
N VAL A 188 6.62 -3.22 -8.97
CA VAL A 188 6.62 -2.21 -7.89
C VAL A 188 7.23 -2.76 -6.60
N LEU A 189 6.85 -3.97 -6.19
CA LEU A 189 7.47 -4.63 -5.04
C LEU A 189 8.97 -4.88 -5.25
N PHE A 190 9.40 -5.22 -6.47
CA PHE A 190 10.81 -5.39 -6.80
C PHE A 190 11.61 -4.10 -6.65
N LEU A 191 11.08 -2.96 -7.13
CA LEU A 191 11.71 -1.66 -6.94
C LEU A 191 11.82 -1.29 -5.46
N SER A 192 10.78 -1.57 -4.68
CA SER A 192 10.75 -1.36 -3.21
C SER A 192 11.80 -2.18 -2.46
N ARG A 193 12.31 -3.25 -3.07
CA ARG A 193 13.38 -4.11 -2.51
C ARG A 193 14.79 -3.57 -2.78
N ILE A 194 14.95 -2.55 -3.61
CA ILE A 194 16.24 -1.96 -3.95
C ILE A 194 16.65 -1.01 -2.82
N PRO A 195 17.88 -1.12 -2.28
CA PRO A 195 18.30 -0.31 -1.12
C PRO A 195 18.56 1.16 -1.43
N ASN A 196 18.53 1.57 -2.71
CA ASN A 196 19.11 2.83 -3.17
C ASN A 196 18.08 3.95 -3.34
N TYR A 197 17.43 4.33 -2.23
CA TYR A 197 16.55 5.49 -2.20
C TYR A 197 17.31 6.80 -1.90
N SER A 198 18.56 6.73 -1.43
CA SER A 198 19.34 7.92 -1.04
C SER A 198 19.50 8.95 -2.17
N PRO A 199 19.81 8.59 -3.43
CA PRO A 199 19.90 9.58 -4.50
C PRO A 199 18.57 10.28 -4.80
N LEU A 200 17.46 9.53 -4.74
CA LEU A 200 16.12 10.06 -4.99
C LEU A 200 15.61 10.89 -3.80
N SER A 201 15.86 10.45 -2.58
CA SER A 201 15.55 11.18 -1.35
C SER A 201 16.33 12.49 -1.28
N ASN A 202 17.64 12.46 -1.54
CA ASN A 202 18.48 13.66 -1.56
C ASN A 202 18.00 14.64 -2.64
N PHE A 203 17.68 14.14 -3.85
CA PHE A 203 17.10 14.97 -4.91
C PHE A 203 15.78 15.63 -4.49
N ILE A 204 14.92 14.90 -3.77
CA ILE A 204 13.66 15.42 -3.24
C ILE A 204 13.93 16.49 -2.18
N ASP A 205 14.84 16.22 -1.25
CA ASP A 205 15.17 17.15 -0.15
C ASP A 205 15.81 18.44 -0.69
N ASP A 206 16.63 18.36 -1.75
CA ASP A 206 17.24 19.52 -2.40
C ASP A 206 16.22 20.39 -3.17
N ARG A 207 15.19 19.77 -3.76
CA ARG A 207 14.19 20.45 -4.61
C ARG A 207 12.95 20.91 -3.86
N PHE A 208 12.54 20.18 -2.81
CA PHE A 208 11.28 20.38 -2.08
C PHE A 208 11.46 20.31 -0.54
N PRO A 209 12.41 21.07 0.05
CA PRO A 209 12.78 20.93 1.46
C PRO A 209 11.66 21.23 2.47
N PHE A 210 10.69 22.09 2.11
CA PHE A 210 9.72 22.66 3.06
C PHE A 210 8.26 22.22 2.87
N GLU A 211 7.93 21.49 1.81
CA GLU A 211 6.54 21.17 1.48
C GLU A 211 6.06 19.83 2.05
N ILE A 212 6.99 19.02 2.57
CA ILE A 212 6.70 17.76 3.24
C ILE A 212 7.58 17.63 4.51
N PRO A 213 7.17 18.24 5.63
CA PRO A 213 7.87 18.09 6.89
C PRO A 213 7.97 16.61 7.29
N VAL A 214 9.18 16.17 7.65
CA VAL A 214 9.43 14.80 8.13
C VAL A 214 8.58 14.47 9.37
N VAL A 215 8.32 15.46 10.21
CA VAL A 215 7.44 15.37 11.38
C VAL A 215 6.03 14.91 10.98
N ASP A 216 5.53 15.34 9.83
CA ASP A 216 4.22 14.95 9.33
C ASP A 216 4.20 13.47 8.93
N ILE A 217 5.30 12.94 8.37
CA ILE A 217 5.40 11.51 8.02
C ILE A 217 5.27 10.62 9.27
N HIS A 218 5.93 10.99 10.37
CA HIS A 218 5.80 10.26 11.63
C HIS A 218 4.38 10.32 12.18
N ASN A 219 3.79 11.51 12.24
CA ASN A 219 2.41 11.71 12.71
C ASN A 219 1.40 10.91 11.87
N PHE A 220 1.54 10.90 10.54
CA PHE A 220 0.65 10.13 9.67
C PHE A 220 0.82 8.64 9.85
N ARG A 221 2.04 8.14 10.08
CA ARG A 221 2.27 6.72 10.38
C ARG A 221 1.63 6.30 11.70
N GLU A 222 1.74 7.12 12.73
CA GLU A 222 1.09 6.85 14.02
C GLU A 222 -0.43 6.84 13.88
N GLN A 223 -1.00 7.80 13.14
CA GLN A 223 -2.43 7.82 12.83
C GLN A 223 -2.85 6.58 12.02
N SER A 224 -2.11 6.21 10.97
CA SER A 224 -2.36 5.00 10.19
C SER A 224 -2.33 3.75 11.07
N LEU A 225 -1.35 3.64 11.96
CA LEU A 225 -1.23 2.53 12.90
C LEU A 225 -2.41 2.47 13.88
N SER A 226 -2.83 3.62 14.44
CA SER A 226 -4.00 3.70 15.30
C SER A 226 -5.25 3.22 14.59
N MET A 227 -5.46 3.63 13.34
CA MET A 227 -6.62 3.20 12.54
C MET A 227 -6.55 1.70 12.20
N MET A 228 -5.38 1.15 11.92
CA MET A 228 -5.20 -0.29 11.71
C MET A 228 -5.60 -1.09 12.96
N LEU A 229 -5.15 -0.66 14.14
CA LEU A 229 -5.45 -1.32 15.41
C LEU A 229 -6.94 -1.21 15.76
N GLU A 230 -7.53 -0.04 15.59
CA GLU A 230 -8.96 0.18 15.81
C GLU A 230 -9.81 -0.68 14.86
N LEU A 231 -9.46 -0.73 13.57
CA LEU A 231 -10.16 -1.54 12.58
C LEU A 231 -10.10 -3.04 12.90
N LEU A 232 -8.94 -3.53 13.36
CA LEU A 232 -8.80 -4.92 13.79
C LEU A 232 -9.51 -5.22 15.11
N THR A 233 -9.84 -4.20 15.91
CA THR A 233 -10.52 -4.37 17.21
C THR A 233 -12.03 -4.25 17.08
N SER A 234 -12.50 -3.19 16.44
CA SER A 234 -13.92 -2.82 16.31
C SER A 234 -14.53 -3.28 14.98
N GLY A 235 -13.74 -3.81 14.05
CA GLY A 235 -14.24 -4.34 12.78
C GLY A 235 -15.03 -3.29 11.98
N LYS A 236 -16.27 -3.65 11.61
CA LYS A 236 -17.17 -2.78 10.82
C LYS A 236 -17.54 -1.49 11.56
N ASP A 237 -17.50 -1.49 12.89
CA ASP A 237 -17.89 -0.36 13.75
C ASP A 237 -16.77 0.68 13.96
N SER A 238 -15.58 0.48 13.38
CA SER A 238 -14.48 1.45 13.49
C SER A 238 -14.77 2.77 12.78
N GLU A 239 -14.32 3.89 13.35
CA GLU A 239 -14.45 5.23 12.77
C GLU A 239 -13.82 5.37 11.39
N VAL A 240 -12.77 4.58 11.09
CA VAL A 240 -12.11 4.61 9.78
C VAL A 240 -13.04 4.14 8.65
N THR A 241 -14.01 3.27 8.95
CA THR A 241 -14.95 2.73 7.95
C THR A 241 -15.96 3.78 7.48
N LYS A 242 -16.18 4.83 8.28
CA LYS A 242 -17.02 5.99 7.92
C LYS A 242 -16.39 6.87 6.85
N LYS A 243 -15.08 6.72 6.62
CA LYS A 243 -14.35 7.39 5.53
C LYS A 243 -14.13 6.40 4.40
N HIS A 244 -14.28 6.87 3.16
CA HIS A 244 -13.91 6.03 2.02
C HIS A 244 -12.37 5.83 2.02
N PRO A 245 -11.85 4.61 1.77
CA PRO A 245 -10.41 4.36 1.77
C PRO A 245 -9.65 5.29 0.83
N LEU A 246 -10.19 5.56 -0.36
CA LEU A 246 -9.64 6.52 -1.34
C LEU A 246 -9.82 8.02 -0.98
N GLY A 247 -10.32 8.36 0.21
CA GLY A 247 -10.52 9.73 0.67
C GLY A 247 -11.73 10.45 0.07
N ARG A 248 -11.77 11.79 0.23
CA ARG A 248 -12.85 12.71 -0.20
C ARG A 248 -12.99 12.89 -1.73
N HIS A 249 -12.79 11.85 -2.53
CA HIS A 249 -13.29 11.84 -3.91
C HIS A 249 -14.79 11.53 -3.95
N ILE A 250 -15.57 12.29 -3.16
CA ILE A 250 -17.01 12.42 -3.34
C ILE A 250 -17.21 13.78 -3.99
N LYS A 251 -16.98 13.86 -5.31
CA LYS A 251 -17.90 14.65 -6.12
C LYS A 251 -19.01 13.69 -6.45
N LYS A 252 -20.21 13.94 -5.92
CA LYS A 252 -21.43 13.38 -6.50
C LYS A 252 -21.34 13.61 -8.00
N ALA A 253 -21.31 12.55 -8.79
CA ALA A 253 -21.78 12.66 -10.15
C ALA A 253 -23.28 12.97 -10.01
N SER A 254 -23.61 14.26 -10.06
CA SER A 254 -24.93 14.75 -10.44
C SER A 254 -25.15 14.45 -11.92
#